data_AF-A0A1Y4QRV7-F1
#
_entry.id   AF-A0A1Y4QRV7-F1
#
_cell.length_a   1.000
_cell.length_b   1.000
_cell.length_c   1.000
_cell.angle_alpha   90.00
_cell.angle_beta   90.00
_cell.angle_gamma   90.00
#
_symmetry.space_group_name_H-M   'P 1'
#
loop_
_entity.id
_entity.type
_entity.pdbx_description
1 polymer ?
#
loop_
_entity_poly.entity_id
_entity_poly.type
_entity_poly.pdbx_seq_one_letter_code
_entity_poly.pdbx_strand_id
1 'polypeptide(L)' 'MVIVDELGYYFFDKERGEILFNLLSSRNQKEVTIITSNLSFDR' A
#
# COMPACT_ATOMS: atom_id res chain seq x y z
N MET A 1 -0.57 -7.17 12.40
CA MET A 1 -1.63 -7.01 11.38
C MET A 1 -1.85 -5.53 11.13
N VAL A 2 -1.86 -5.09 9.88
CA VAL A 2 -2.08 -3.69 9.48
C VAL A 2 -3.21 -3.63 8.45
N ILE A 3 -4.05 -2.61 8.55
CA ILE A 3 -5.14 -2.33 7.59
C ILE A 3 -4.86 -0.97 6.95
N VAL A 4 -4.82 -0.95 5.62
CA VAL A 4 -4.75 0.28 4.81
C VAL A 4 -6.05 0.39 4.04
N ASP A 5 -6.84 1.40 4.36
CA ASP A 5 -8.17 1.59 3.77
C ASP A 5 -8.13 2.70 2.70
N GLU A 6 -8.95 2.55 1.66
CA GLU A 6 -9.14 3.52 0.56
C GLU A 6 -7.83 3.96 -0.14
N LEU A 7 -6.88 3.02 -0.31
CA LEU A 7 -5.63 3.29 -1.02
C LEU A 7 -5.93 3.69 -2.47
N GLY A 8 -5.51 4.88 -2.89
CA GLY A 8 -5.78 5.40 -4.24
C GLY A 8 -6.79 6.55 -4.29
N TYR A 9 -7.44 6.90 -3.17
CA TYR A 9 -8.25 8.11 -3.08
C TYR A 9 -7.39 9.39 -3.14
N TYR A 10 -6.19 9.35 -2.56
CA TYR A 10 -5.18 10.41 -2.65
C TYR A 10 -4.01 9.98 -3.52
N PHE A 11 -3.54 10.89 -4.37
CA PHE A 11 -2.34 10.68 -5.16
C PHE A 11 -1.10 10.70 -4.25
N PHE A 12 -0.27 9.67 -4.40
CA PHE A 12 1.05 9.62 -3.81
C PHE A 12 2.02 10.36 -4.72
N ASP A 13 2.76 11.32 -4.15
CA ASP A 13 4.00 11.76 -4.79
C ASP A 13 5.03 10.62 -4.71
N LYS A 14 6.13 10.77 -5.45
CA LYS A 14 7.17 9.74 -5.54
C LYS A 14 7.74 9.35 -4.18
N GLU A 15 7.98 10.32 -3.31
CA GLU A 15 8.56 10.10 -1.98
C GLU A 15 7.63 9.28 -1.09
N ARG A 16 6.35 9.64 -1.04
CA ARG A 16 5.34 8.89 -0.27
C ARG A 16 5.12 7.50 -0.83
N GLY A 17 5.19 7.33 -2.16
CA GLY A 17 5.13 6.03 -2.83
C GLY A 17 6.29 5.12 -2.43
N GLU A 18 7.51 5.64 -2.38
CA GLU A 18 8.70 4.90 -1.93
C GLU A 18 8.58 4.46 -0.46
N ILE A 19 8.08 5.34 0.41
CA ILE A 19 7.84 5.00 1.83
C ILE A 19 6.83 3.87 1.95
N LEU A 20 5.70 3.95 1.22
CA LEU A 20 4.68 2.90 1.24
C LEU A 20 5.24 1.57 0.70
N PHE A 21 6.00 1.62 -0.39
CA PHE A 21 6.66 0.44 -0.95
C PHE A 21 7.63 -0.20 0.06
N ASN A 22 8.45 0.59 0.73
CA ASN A 22 9.38 0.11 1.75
C ASN A 22 8.64 -0.51 2.94
N LEU A 23 7.55 0.12 3.39
CA LEU A 23 6.70 -0.42 4.45
C LEU A 23 6.14 -1.79 4.06
N LEU A 24 5.49 -1.91 2.90
CA LEU A 24 4.92 -3.18 2.43
C LEU A 24 6.00 -4.25 2.23
N SER A 25 7.14 -3.88 1.67
CA SER A 25 8.28 -4.77 1.47
C SER A 25 8.84 -5.30 2.80
N SER A 26 8.95 -4.44 3.81
CA SER A 26 9.47 -4.83 5.14
C SER A 26 8.58 -5.86 5.85
N ARG A 27 7.27 -5.83 5.55
CA ARG A 27 6.22 -6.67 6.12
C ARG A 27 5.96 -7.94 5.30
N ASN A 28 6.39 -7.97 4.04
CA ASN A 28 6.22 -9.10 3.16
C ASN A 28 6.72 -10.40 3.85
N GLN A 29 5.91 -11.44 3.79
CA GLN A 29 6.15 -12.75 4.43
C GLN A 29 6.28 -12.78 5.96
N LYS A 30 6.14 -11.65 6.67
CA LYS A 30 6.22 -11.59 8.14
C LYS A 30 4.88 -11.41 8.82
N GLU A 31 4.04 -10.52 8.27
CA GLU A 31 2.78 -10.15 8.87
C GLU A 31 1.70 -9.88 7.82
N VAL A 32 0.44 -10.14 8.20
CA VAL A 32 -0.71 -9.82 7.36
C VAL A 32 -0.87 -8.30 7.20
N THR A 33 -1.10 -7.88 5.96
CA THR A 33 -1.47 -6.52 5.58
C THR A 33 -2.69 -6.61 4.68
N ILE A 34 -3.79 -5.98 5.09
CA ILE A 34 -5.05 -5.91 4.31
C ILE A 34 -5.12 -4.53 3.69
N ILE A 35 -5.39 -4.46 2.38
CA ILE A 35 -5.48 -3.22 1.63
C ILE A 35 -6.83 -3.19 0.91
N THR A 36 -7.57 -2.10 1.07
CA THR A 36 -8.72 -1.76 0.21
C THR A 36 -8.32 -0.63 -0.72
N SER A 37 -8.82 -0.67 -1.96
CA SER A 37 -8.50 0.33 -2.97
C SER A 37 -9.68 0.50 -3.92
N ASN A 38 -9.91 1.73 -4.36
CA ASN A 38 -10.84 2.04 -5.44
C ASN A 38 -10.21 1.88 -6.84
N LEU A 39 -8.92 1.58 -6.91
CA LEU A 39 -8.17 1.39 -8.15
C LEU A 39 -8.11 -0.09 -8.51
N SER A 40 -8.23 -0.40 -9.80
CA SER A 40 -7.96 -1.74 -10.32
C SER A 40 -6.44 -1.98 -10.41
N PHE A 41 -6.03 -3.22 -10.16
CA PHE A 41 -4.66 -3.68 -10.39
C PHE A 41 -4.46 -4.09 -11.85
N ASP A 42 -4.82 -3.22 -12.78
CA ASP A 42 -4.59 -3.46 -14.19
C ASP A 42 -3.10 -3.26 -14.53
N ARG A 43 -2.62 -3.98 -15.54
CA ARG A 43 -1.21 -3.97 -15.99
C ARG A 43 -0.86 -2.71 -16.77
#